data_AF-A0A1B6FIR1-F1
#
_entry.id   AF-A0A1B6FIR1-F1
#
_cell.length_a   1.000
_cell.length_b   1.000
_cell.length_c   1.000
_cell.angle_alpha   90.00
_cell.angle_beta   90.00
_cell.angle_gamma   90.00
#
_symmetry.space_group_name_H-M   'P 1'
#
loop_
_entity.id
_entity.type
_entity.pdbx_description
1 polymer ?
#
loop_
_entity_poly.entity_id
_entity_poly.type
_entity_poly.pdbx_seq_one_letter_code
_entity_poly.pdbx_strand_id
1 'polypeptide(L)'
;MPIELKTQDTLEYVFHPVPSRTLRFKVRASNDAHIMLSATANPEGSDPVLEVFIGGWSNQKSAIRRDRVTPDKANVETPDILSNDELRGFWINYLGGAIAVGKESEVEPFLTWTDPAPINVAFFGVSTGYGSSGEWVIDDTPDVPSASGEVAWVPSQGGVIPPNAVLGGFDNENLYVGRAQHEGGVIPGKVLSSHGVCYVAWGGAEHGKQDYEVLTGSNLQWVPSVEGQVPP
;
A
#
# COMPACT_ATOMS: atom_id res chain seq x y z
N MET A 1 -16.60 -9.51 -3.09
CA MET A 1 -17.74 -9.27 -2.19
C MET A 1 -17.15 -8.87 -0.86
N PRO A 2 -17.52 -7.72 -0.29
CA PRO A 2 -16.83 -7.19 0.87
C PRO A 2 -16.72 -8.24 1.98
N ILE A 3 -15.55 -8.31 2.63
CA ILE A 3 -15.31 -9.24 3.72
C ILE A 3 -15.82 -8.59 5.00
N GLU A 4 -16.79 -9.23 5.65
CA GLU A 4 -17.30 -8.79 6.95
C GLU A 4 -16.54 -9.48 8.08
N LEU A 5 -15.96 -8.68 8.98
CA LEU A 5 -15.21 -9.18 10.15
C LEU A 5 -15.78 -8.59 11.43
N LYS A 6 -15.61 -9.31 12.53
CA LYS A 6 -15.97 -8.86 13.87
C LYS A 6 -14.81 -9.08 14.82
N THR A 7 -14.51 -8.08 15.64
CA THR A 7 -13.46 -8.14 16.67
C THR A 7 -14.10 -7.95 18.04
N GLN A 8 -13.62 -8.73 19.01
CA GLN A 8 -14.05 -8.60 20.41
C GLN A 8 -13.15 -7.59 21.13
N ASP A 9 -13.44 -7.34 22.41
CA ASP A 9 -12.58 -6.56 23.30
C ASP A 9 -11.33 -7.35 23.70
N THR A 10 -10.44 -7.56 22.72
CA THR A 10 -9.22 -8.35 22.83
C THR A 10 -8.21 -7.86 21.78
N LEU A 11 -6.93 -7.81 22.13
CA LEU A 11 -5.84 -7.51 21.18
C LEU A 11 -5.43 -8.70 20.32
N GLU A 12 -6.36 -9.63 20.07
CA GLU A 12 -6.14 -10.77 19.19
C GLU A 12 -6.44 -10.37 17.75
N TYR A 13 -5.43 -10.51 16.89
CA TYR A 13 -5.55 -10.22 15.47
C TYR A 13 -6.05 -11.43 14.71
N VAL A 14 -7.00 -11.20 13.82
CA VAL A 14 -7.36 -12.17 12.77
C VAL A 14 -6.76 -11.68 11.46
N PHE A 15 -5.84 -12.47 10.89
CA PHE A 15 -5.11 -12.10 9.68
C PHE A 15 -5.77 -12.63 8.41
N HIS A 16 -5.73 -11.81 7.37
CA HIS A 16 -6.25 -12.07 6.04
C HIS A 16 -5.24 -11.57 4.99
N PRO A 17 -5.17 -12.20 3.80
CA PRO A 17 -4.38 -11.66 2.70
C PRO A 17 -4.84 -10.25 2.34
N VAL A 18 -3.91 -9.36 2.00
CA VAL A 18 -4.29 -8.03 1.50
C VAL A 18 -4.96 -8.16 0.12
N PRO A 19 -6.11 -7.50 -0.12
CA PRO A 19 -6.82 -7.61 -1.38
C PRO A 19 -6.14 -6.82 -2.51
N SER A 20 -5.42 -5.75 -2.15
CA SER A 20 -4.84 -4.80 -3.09
C SER A 20 -3.77 -3.95 -2.39
N ARG A 21 -3.09 -3.05 -3.12
CA ARG A 21 -2.02 -2.19 -2.56
C ARG A 21 -2.53 -1.06 -1.66
N THR A 22 -3.84 -0.84 -1.64
CA THR A 22 -4.50 0.07 -0.71
C THR A 22 -5.55 -0.71 0.06
N LEU A 23 -5.34 -0.91 1.36
CA LEU A 23 -6.36 -1.52 2.20
C LEU A 23 -7.47 -0.50 2.44
N ARG A 24 -8.66 -0.75 1.87
CA ARG A 24 -9.87 0.04 2.09
C ARG A 24 -10.80 -0.71 3.01
N PHE A 25 -11.33 -0.02 4.01
CA PHE A 25 -12.21 -0.65 4.98
C PHE A 25 -13.15 0.37 5.61
N LYS A 26 -14.24 -0.13 6.18
CA LYS A 26 -15.09 0.60 7.12
C LYS A 26 -15.06 -0.10 8.46
N VAL A 27 -15.16 0.68 9.54
CA VAL A 27 -15.24 0.15 10.90
C VAL A 27 -16.27 0.94 11.71
N ARG A 28 -17.05 0.22 12.51
CA ARG A 28 -17.90 0.74 13.57
C ARG A 28 -17.34 0.23 14.89
N ALA A 29 -16.83 1.14 15.71
CA ALA A 29 -16.19 0.89 17.00
C ALA A 29 -16.19 2.19 17.80
N SER A 30 -16.23 2.11 19.13
CA SER A 30 -16.15 3.31 19.98
C SER A 30 -14.75 3.93 20.00
N ASN A 31 -13.71 3.09 19.91
CA ASN A 31 -12.30 3.46 20.01
C ASN A 31 -11.39 2.30 19.56
N ASP A 32 -10.09 2.57 19.44
CA ASP A 32 -8.98 1.62 19.33
C ASP A 32 -9.16 0.59 18.20
N ALA A 33 -9.40 1.07 16.97
CA ALA A 33 -9.32 0.25 15.77
C ALA A 33 -7.85 0.01 15.42
N HIS A 34 -7.41 -1.25 15.48
CA HIS A 34 -6.03 -1.64 15.23
C HIS A 34 -5.93 -2.43 13.92
N ILE A 35 -4.99 -2.04 13.07
CA ILE A 35 -4.70 -2.71 11.82
C ILE A 35 -3.21 -3.04 11.79
N MET A 36 -2.87 -4.33 11.71
CA MET A 36 -1.49 -4.79 11.57
C MET A 36 -1.23 -5.18 10.11
N LEU A 37 -0.11 -4.76 9.53
CA LEU A 37 0.36 -5.17 8.21
C LEU A 37 1.62 -6.02 8.36
N SER A 38 1.68 -7.13 7.64
CA SER A 38 2.75 -8.12 7.77
C SER A 38 3.06 -8.84 6.46
N ALA A 39 4.26 -9.42 6.38
CA ALA A 39 4.66 -10.30 5.28
C ALA A 39 4.12 -11.73 5.41
N THR A 40 3.73 -12.14 6.62
CA THR A 40 3.26 -13.49 6.95
C THR A 40 1.87 -13.44 7.58
N ALA A 41 1.11 -14.53 7.45
CA ALA A 41 -0.24 -14.64 8.00
C ALA A 41 -0.29 -14.73 9.53
N ASN A 42 0.82 -15.10 10.18
CA ASN A 42 0.95 -15.20 11.64
C ASN A 42 2.33 -14.64 12.03
N PRO A 43 2.49 -13.31 12.09
CA PRO A 43 3.77 -12.72 12.47
C PRO A 43 4.00 -12.89 13.98
N GLU A 44 5.12 -13.52 14.35
CA GLU A 44 5.46 -13.85 15.74
C GLU A 44 6.78 -13.21 16.18
N GLY A 45 6.96 -13.06 17.50
CA GLY A 45 8.23 -12.61 18.09
C GLY A 45 8.77 -11.31 17.47
N SER A 46 9.93 -11.41 16.82
CA SER A 46 10.62 -10.29 16.16
C SER A 46 10.26 -10.11 14.68
N ASP A 47 9.21 -10.77 14.19
CA ASP A 47 8.76 -10.62 12.80
C ASP A 47 8.39 -9.16 12.52
N PRO A 48 8.93 -8.58 11.43
CA PRO A 48 8.64 -7.21 11.03
C PRO A 48 7.15 -6.98 10.79
N VAL A 49 6.57 -6.05 11.54
CA VAL A 49 5.19 -5.58 11.34
C VAL A 49 5.08 -4.07 11.41
N LEU A 50 4.01 -3.58 10.78
CA LEU A 50 3.50 -2.23 10.92
C LEU A 50 2.14 -2.28 11.58
N GLU A 51 1.90 -1.38 12.53
CA GLU A 51 0.61 -1.22 13.18
C GLU A 51 0.09 0.18 12.93
N VAL A 52 -1.15 0.27 12.46
CA VAL A 52 -1.90 1.51 12.33
C VAL A 52 -3.00 1.48 13.38
N PHE A 53 -3.02 2.51 14.22
CA PHE A 53 -4.08 2.76 15.20
C PHE A 53 -4.94 3.91 14.70
N ILE A 54 -6.26 3.70 14.66
CA ILE A 54 -7.25 4.74 14.37
C ILE A 54 -8.15 4.87 15.59
N GLY A 55 -8.35 6.11 16.06
CA GLY A 55 -9.17 6.38 17.24
C GLY A 55 -8.65 5.73 18.52
N GLY A 56 -7.33 5.63 18.66
CA GLY A 56 -6.70 5.22 19.90
C GLY A 56 -6.80 6.26 21.02
N TRP A 57 -6.38 5.91 22.23
CA TRP A 57 -6.46 6.77 23.42
C TRP A 57 -7.88 7.29 23.66
N SER A 58 -8.85 6.37 23.70
CA SER A 58 -10.27 6.72 23.83
C SER A 58 -10.79 7.60 22.69
N ASN A 59 -10.48 7.22 21.44
CA ASN A 59 -10.91 7.91 20.22
C ASN A 59 -10.33 9.31 20.02
N GLN A 60 -9.14 9.59 20.56
CA GLN A 60 -8.51 10.91 20.49
C GLN A 60 -7.39 11.00 19.46
N LYS A 61 -6.70 9.90 19.13
CA LYS A 61 -5.49 9.93 18.28
C LYS A 61 -5.42 8.79 17.30
N SER A 62 -4.66 8.99 16.24
CA SER A 62 -4.25 7.95 15.32
C SER A 62 -2.72 7.89 15.25
N ALA A 63 -2.15 6.70 15.09
CA ALA A 63 -0.70 6.51 15.15
C ALA A 63 -0.22 5.35 14.29
N ILE A 64 1.06 5.40 13.89
CA ILE A 64 1.77 4.32 13.23
C ILE A 64 2.87 3.81 14.17
N ARG A 65 2.92 2.50 14.40
CA ARG A 65 3.98 1.83 15.18
C ARG A 65 4.68 0.77 14.35
N ARG A 66 5.95 0.58 14.65
CA ARG A 66 6.81 -0.43 14.01
C ARG A 66 7.22 -1.47 15.05
N ASP A 67 7.17 -2.74 14.67
CA ASP A 67 7.69 -3.87 15.44
C ASP A 67 7.08 -4.04 16.84
N ARG A 68 5.88 -3.51 17.10
CA ARG A 68 5.25 -3.56 18.43
C ARG A 68 6.07 -2.83 19.50
N VAL A 69 6.93 -1.89 19.09
CA VAL A 69 7.85 -1.15 19.97
C VAL A 69 7.46 0.32 20.04
N THR A 70 7.42 0.87 21.26
CA THR A 70 7.28 2.30 21.52
C THR A 70 8.64 3.02 21.41
N PRO A 71 8.68 4.31 21.00
CA PRO A 71 7.54 5.17 20.67
C PRO A 71 6.98 4.92 19.27
N ASP A 72 5.75 5.39 19.07
CA ASP A 72 5.10 5.46 17.76
C ASP A 72 5.93 6.31 16.80
N LYS A 73 5.93 5.94 15.51
CA LYS A 73 6.73 6.56 14.46
C LYS A 73 6.08 7.80 13.88
N ALA A 74 4.75 7.82 13.86
CA ALA A 74 3.94 9.00 13.56
C ALA A 74 2.67 8.97 14.41
N ASN A 75 2.16 10.14 14.78
CA ASN A 75 0.89 10.29 15.48
C ASN A 75 0.25 11.63 15.17
N VAL A 76 -1.07 11.68 15.24
CA VAL A 76 -1.88 12.88 14.98
C VAL A 76 -3.14 12.83 15.84
N GLU A 77 -3.58 13.99 16.33
CA GLU A 77 -4.86 14.11 17.03
C GLU A 77 -6.01 13.93 16.04
N THR A 78 -6.90 12.99 16.33
CA THR A 78 -8.07 12.64 15.52
C THR A 78 -9.26 12.40 16.44
N PRO A 79 -9.72 13.42 17.18
CA PRO A 79 -10.82 13.27 18.12
C PRO A 79 -12.09 12.83 17.38
N ASP A 80 -12.81 11.91 18.00
CA ASP A 80 -14.08 11.38 17.51
C ASP A 80 -14.01 10.82 16.09
N ILE A 81 -12.86 10.26 15.66
CA ILE A 81 -12.68 9.77 14.29
C ILE A 81 -13.46 8.47 14.05
N LEU A 82 -13.55 7.60 15.06
CA LEU A 82 -14.42 6.42 15.05
C LEU A 82 -15.82 6.73 15.60
N SER A 83 -16.77 5.83 15.32
CA SER A 83 -18.14 5.92 15.83
C SER A 83 -18.68 4.53 16.16
N ASN A 84 -19.42 4.43 17.26
CA ASN A 84 -20.16 3.22 17.62
C ASN A 84 -21.55 3.14 16.95
N ASP A 85 -22.01 4.25 16.36
CA ASP A 85 -23.36 4.36 15.78
C ASP A 85 -23.37 4.08 14.27
N GLU A 86 -22.24 4.30 13.58
CA GLU A 86 -22.14 4.18 12.14
C GLU A 86 -20.80 3.59 11.68
N LEU A 87 -20.80 2.96 10.50
CA LEU A 87 -19.57 2.54 9.82
C LEU A 87 -18.87 3.77 9.24
N ARG A 88 -17.61 3.98 9.61
CA ARG A 88 -16.76 5.02 9.02
C ARG A 88 -15.65 4.42 8.19
N GLY A 89 -15.44 4.99 7.00
CA GLY A 89 -14.54 4.47 6.00
C GLY A 89 -13.14 5.09 6.03
N PHE A 90 -12.13 4.27 5.80
CA PHE A 90 -10.72 4.62 5.79
C PHE A 90 -9.96 3.88 4.70
N TRP A 91 -8.79 4.38 4.37
CA TRP A 91 -7.83 3.72 3.50
C TRP A 91 -6.42 3.78 4.09
N ILE A 92 -5.64 2.72 3.86
CA ILE A 92 -4.20 2.65 4.16
C ILE A 92 -3.46 2.30 2.87
N ASN A 93 -2.66 3.23 2.38
CA ASN A 93 -1.69 2.99 1.32
C ASN A 93 -0.34 2.64 1.95
N TYR A 94 0.32 1.61 1.45
CA TYR A 94 1.60 1.10 1.97
C TYR A 94 2.64 0.85 0.87
N LEU A 95 2.63 1.71 -0.15
CA LEU A 95 3.44 1.56 -1.36
C LEU A 95 4.92 1.93 -1.11
N GLY A 96 5.83 0.97 -1.26
CA GLY A 96 7.28 1.22 -1.21
C GLY A 96 7.82 1.79 0.09
N GLY A 97 7.20 1.40 1.22
CA GLY A 97 7.53 1.95 2.53
C GLY A 97 6.84 3.26 2.86
N ALA A 98 6.25 3.98 1.90
CA ALA A 98 5.39 5.10 2.22
C ALA A 98 4.06 4.58 2.77
N ILE A 99 3.78 4.89 4.03
CA ILE A 99 2.53 4.58 4.71
C ILE A 99 1.72 5.86 4.80
N ALA A 100 0.51 5.83 4.26
CA ALA A 100 -0.43 6.94 4.30
C ALA A 100 -1.82 6.43 4.69
N VAL A 101 -2.46 7.14 5.61
CA VAL A 101 -3.78 6.80 6.14
C VAL A 101 -4.71 7.98 5.93
N GLY A 102 -5.88 7.72 5.36
CA GLY A 102 -6.89 8.73 5.10
C GLY A 102 -8.32 8.21 5.28
N LYS A 103 -9.29 9.11 5.15
CA LYS A 103 -10.72 8.79 5.22
C LYS A 103 -11.27 8.47 3.83
N GLU A 104 -12.29 7.64 3.75
CA GLU A 104 -12.88 7.16 2.48
C GLU A 104 -13.25 8.29 1.49
N SER A 105 -13.72 9.43 1.98
CA SER A 105 -14.12 10.58 1.16
C SER A 105 -13.00 11.61 0.92
N GLU A 106 -11.80 11.37 1.45
CA GLU A 106 -10.68 12.32 1.43
C GLU A 106 -9.50 11.73 0.65
N VAL A 107 -8.92 12.52 -0.25
CA VAL A 107 -7.71 12.12 -1.01
C VAL A 107 -6.45 12.36 -0.17
N GLU A 108 -6.44 13.42 0.63
CA GLU A 108 -5.30 13.78 1.46
C GLU A 108 -5.24 12.87 2.71
N PRO A 109 -4.08 12.27 3.01
CA PRO A 109 -3.91 11.49 4.23
C PRO A 109 -3.90 12.41 5.45
N PHE A 110 -4.51 11.97 6.55
CA PHE A 110 -4.38 12.64 7.85
C PHE A 110 -3.15 12.16 8.63
N LEU A 111 -2.58 11.02 8.27
CA LEU A 111 -1.42 10.42 8.94
C LEU A 111 -0.49 9.78 7.90
N THR A 112 0.79 10.13 7.94
CA THR A 112 1.81 9.59 7.04
C THR A 112 3.09 9.24 7.78
N TRP A 113 3.81 8.26 7.26
CA TRP A 113 5.16 7.91 7.69
C TRP A 113 5.86 7.11 6.60
N THR A 114 7.18 7.27 6.45
CA THR A 114 7.97 6.47 5.52
C THR A 114 8.82 5.48 6.31
N ASP A 115 8.61 4.18 6.06
CA ASP A 115 9.41 3.12 6.66
C ASP A 115 10.82 3.12 6.05
N PRO A 116 11.88 3.36 6.85
CA PRO A 116 13.25 3.29 6.35
C PRO A 116 13.68 1.87 5.98
N ALA A 117 12.96 0.84 6.41
CA ALA A 117 13.21 -0.56 6.07
C ALA A 117 11.87 -1.26 5.70
N PRO A 118 11.35 -1.00 4.48
CA PRO A 118 10.01 -1.42 4.07
C PRO A 118 9.81 -2.92 4.18
N ILE A 119 8.65 -3.32 4.71
CA ILE A 119 8.22 -4.72 4.72
C ILE A 119 7.40 -5.04 3.46
N ASN A 120 7.52 -6.26 2.96
CA ASN A 120 6.65 -6.76 1.89
C ASN A 120 5.27 -7.11 2.46
N VAL A 121 4.34 -6.16 2.46
CA VAL A 121 2.99 -6.37 3.01
C VAL A 121 2.22 -7.36 2.13
N ALA A 122 1.87 -8.51 2.71
CA ALA A 122 1.08 -9.56 2.08
C ALA A 122 -0.20 -9.89 2.87
N PHE A 123 -0.25 -9.53 4.15
CA PHE A 123 -1.37 -9.78 5.05
C PHE A 123 -1.71 -8.53 5.85
N PHE A 124 -2.99 -8.41 6.20
CA PHE A 124 -3.47 -7.49 7.20
C PHE A 124 -4.15 -8.26 8.32
N GLY A 125 -4.02 -7.81 9.56
CA GLY A 125 -4.81 -8.26 10.70
C GLY A 125 -5.62 -7.10 11.27
N VAL A 126 -6.84 -7.37 11.73
CA VAL A 126 -7.65 -6.38 12.46
C VAL A 126 -7.92 -6.83 13.88
N SER A 127 -7.97 -5.88 14.82
CA SER A 127 -8.42 -6.08 16.19
C SER A 127 -9.03 -4.79 16.75
N THR A 128 -9.76 -4.90 17.86
CA THR A 128 -10.19 -3.74 18.67
C THR A 128 -9.62 -3.85 20.09
N GLY A 129 -9.13 -2.74 20.65
CA GLY A 129 -8.52 -2.72 21.98
C GLY A 129 -9.42 -2.12 23.09
N TYR A 130 -9.03 -2.39 24.34
CA TYR A 130 -9.41 -1.67 25.56
C TYR A 130 -10.87 -1.19 25.67
N GLY A 131 -11.79 -2.12 25.87
CA GLY A 131 -13.22 -1.84 26.09
C GLY A 131 -14.01 -1.65 24.79
N SER A 132 -13.43 -1.96 23.64
CA SER A 132 -14.05 -1.74 22.33
C SER A 132 -14.24 -3.06 21.57
N SER A 133 -15.35 -3.15 20.85
CA SER A 133 -15.60 -4.20 19.85
C SER A 133 -15.83 -3.54 18.51
N GLY A 134 -15.50 -4.27 17.44
CA GLY A 134 -15.51 -3.72 16.09
C GLY A 134 -16.33 -4.55 15.13
N GLU A 135 -17.14 -3.88 14.31
CA GLU A 135 -17.69 -4.45 13.07
C GLU A 135 -16.97 -3.81 11.89
N TRP A 136 -16.40 -4.65 11.03
CA TRP A 136 -15.54 -4.23 9.94
C TRP A 136 -16.09 -4.71 8.60
N VAL A 137 -15.99 -3.84 7.60
CA VAL A 137 -16.29 -4.16 6.21
C VAL A 137 -15.01 -3.88 5.42
N ILE A 138 -14.30 -4.92 5.01
CA ILE A 138 -13.12 -4.79 4.18
C ILE A 138 -13.57 -4.78 2.72
N ASP A 139 -13.14 -3.77 1.99
CA ASP A 139 -13.30 -3.75 0.56
C ASP A 139 -12.32 -4.75 -0.05
N ASP A 140 -12.87 -5.91 -0.44
CA ASP A 140 -12.14 -6.99 -1.07
C ASP A 140 -12.04 -6.81 -2.58
N THR A 141 -12.57 -5.69 -3.11
CA THR A 141 -12.32 -5.39 -4.51
C THR A 141 -10.80 -5.32 -4.65
N PRO A 142 -10.20 -6.20 -5.47
CA PRO A 142 -8.82 -5.96 -5.89
C PRO A 142 -8.75 -4.53 -6.41
N ASP A 143 -7.60 -3.86 -6.44
CA ASP A 143 -7.52 -2.56 -7.11
C ASP A 143 -8.00 -2.75 -8.56
N VAL A 144 -9.30 -2.50 -8.81
CA VAL A 144 -9.95 -2.61 -10.09
C VAL A 144 -9.63 -1.27 -10.73
N PRO A 145 -8.74 -1.21 -11.72
CA PRO A 145 -8.57 -0.01 -12.51
C PRO A 145 -9.93 0.21 -13.16
N SER A 146 -10.47 1.42 -13.07
CA SER A 146 -11.49 1.95 -13.98
C SER A 146 -11.85 0.97 -15.12
N ALA A 147 -12.92 0.20 -14.93
CA ALA A 147 -13.62 -0.68 -15.89
C ALA A 147 -12.87 -1.63 -16.85
N SER A 148 -11.53 -1.73 -16.90
CA SER A 148 -10.88 -2.63 -17.86
C SER A 148 -9.92 -3.66 -17.26
N GLY A 149 -9.23 -3.40 -16.14
CA GLY A 149 -8.14 -4.32 -15.73
C GLY A 149 -7.07 -4.51 -16.82
N GLU A 150 -7.13 -3.72 -17.90
CA GLU A 150 -6.30 -3.89 -19.08
C GLU A 150 -4.94 -3.30 -18.79
N VAL A 151 -3.93 -4.06 -19.17
CA VAL A 151 -2.56 -3.60 -19.22
C VAL A 151 -2.48 -2.43 -20.20
N ALA A 152 -2.07 -1.27 -19.73
CA ALA A 152 -1.94 -0.06 -20.53
C ALA A 152 -0.59 0.61 -20.32
N TRP A 153 -0.12 1.28 -21.37
CA TRP A 153 1.05 2.16 -21.31
C TRP A 153 0.57 3.60 -21.28
N VAL A 154 0.85 4.29 -20.18
CA VAL A 154 0.36 5.66 -19.94
C VAL A 154 1.51 6.64 -20.16
N PRO A 155 1.41 7.58 -21.11
CA PRO A 155 2.40 8.64 -21.29
C PRO A 155 2.62 9.41 -20.00
N SER A 156 3.88 9.64 -19.63
CA SER A 156 4.25 10.32 -18.40
C SER A 156 5.59 11.06 -18.54
N GLN A 157 5.83 12.02 -17.66
CA GLN A 157 7.00 12.88 -17.63
C GLN A 157 7.29 13.35 -16.20
N GLY A 158 8.51 13.83 -15.95
CA GLY A 158 8.85 14.57 -14.73
C GLY A 158 8.66 13.76 -13.43
N GLY A 159 8.71 12.43 -13.51
CA GLY A 159 8.58 11.56 -12.34
C GLY A 159 7.14 11.23 -11.95
N VAL A 160 6.15 11.68 -12.73
CA VAL A 160 4.74 11.37 -12.49
C VAL A 160 4.51 9.85 -12.60
N ILE A 161 3.94 9.28 -11.56
CA ILE A 161 3.57 7.86 -11.50
C ILE A 161 2.04 7.77 -11.55
N PRO A 162 1.45 7.24 -12.65
CA PRO A 162 0.02 7.11 -12.76
C PRO A 162 -0.55 6.08 -11.77
N PRO A 163 -1.85 6.17 -11.43
CA PRO A 163 -2.51 5.13 -10.65
C PRO A 163 -2.33 3.75 -11.26
N ASN A 164 -2.19 2.72 -10.41
CA ASN A 164 -1.97 1.33 -10.82
C ASN A 164 -0.67 1.06 -11.57
N ALA A 165 0.34 1.93 -11.44
CA ALA A 165 1.66 1.68 -11.99
C ALA A 165 2.26 0.36 -11.47
N VAL A 166 2.84 -0.41 -12.37
CA VAL A 166 3.44 -1.70 -12.06
C VAL A 166 4.81 -1.48 -11.43
N LEU A 167 5.00 -1.99 -10.22
CA LEU A 167 6.31 -2.03 -9.57
C LEU A 167 7.21 -3.04 -10.30
N GLY A 168 8.35 -2.55 -10.76
CA GLY A 168 9.40 -3.33 -11.43
C GLY A 168 10.55 -3.71 -10.51
N GLY A 169 10.69 -3.05 -9.36
CA GLY A 169 11.76 -3.33 -8.40
C GLY A 169 11.93 -2.22 -7.37
N PHE A 170 13.08 -2.22 -6.70
CA PHE A 170 13.45 -1.25 -5.68
C PHE A 170 14.95 -0.95 -5.76
N ASP A 171 15.32 0.33 -5.74
CA ASP A 171 16.70 0.83 -5.66
C ASP A 171 16.70 2.17 -4.92
N ASN A 172 16.79 2.12 -3.58
CA ASN A 172 16.62 3.25 -2.65
C ASN A 172 15.23 3.95 -2.69
N GLU A 173 14.50 3.83 -3.80
CA GLU A 173 13.10 4.17 -3.99
C GLU A 173 12.40 3.08 -4.83
N ASN A 174 11.07 3.16 -4.95
CA ASN A 174 10.31 2.30 -5.85
C ASN A 174 10.69 2.54 -7.32
N LEU A 175 10.91 1.44 -8.03
CA LEU A 175 11.08 1.45 -9.48
C LEU A 175 9.78 1.00 -10.14
N TYR A 176 9.31 1.77 -11.11
CA TYR A 176 8.14 1.40 -11.91
C TYR A 176 8.57 0.92 -13.29
N VAL A 177 7.80 0.00 -13.85
CA VAL A 177 8.04 -0.49 -15.22
C VAL A 177 7.71 0.64 -16.19
N GLY A 178 8.73 1.12 -16.90
CA GLY A 178 8.59 2.13 -17.93
C GLY A 178 9.02 1.62 -19.30
N ARG A 179 8.73 2.40 -20.33
CA ARG A 179 9.38 2.27 -21.65
C ARG A 179 9.55 3.65 -22.27
N ALA A 180 10.54 3.79 -23.15
CA ALA A 180 10.78 5.05 -23.85
C ALA A 180 11.40 4.82 -25.23
N GLN A 181 11.26 5.82 -26.10
CA GLN A 181 11.88 5.79 -27.42
C GLN A 181 13.40 6.02 -27.31
N HIS A 182 14.18 5.16 -27.95
CA HIS A 182 15.63 5.29 -28.06
C HIS A 182 16.14 4.59 -29.32
N GLU A 183 16.99 5.26 -30.10
CA GLU A 183 17.58 4.72 -31.34
C GLU A 183 16.56 4.08 -32.30
N GLY A 184 15.38 4.70 -32.45
CA GLY A 184 14.32 4.20 -33.34
C GLY A 184 13.48 3.04 -32.80
N GLY A 185 13.79 2.52 -31.60
CA GLY A 185 12.99 1.50 -30.91
C GLY A 185 12.33 1.99 -29.62
N VAL A 186 11.30 1.28 -29.18
CA VAL A 186 10.71 1.45 -27.84
C VAL A 186 11.36 0.43 -26.91
N ILE A 187 12.07 0.89 -25.90
CA ILE A 187 12.87 0.04 -25.01
C ILE A 187 12.27 0.07 -23.61
N PRO A 188 12.00 -1.09 -22.98
CA PRO A 188 11.56 -1.15 -21.59
C PRO A 188 12.67 -0.69 -20.64
N GLY A 189 12.29 -0.15 -19.49
CA GLY A 189 13.20 0.46 -18.55
C GLY A 189 12.60 0.60 -17.16
N LYS A 190 13.31 1.32 -16.29
CA LYS A 190 12.90 1.63 -14.92
C LYS A 190 12.59 3.12 -14.78
N VAL A 191 11.46 3.45 -14.19
CA VAL A 191 11.12 4.84 -13.83
C VAL A 191 11.48 5.07 -12.37
N LEU A 192 12.34 6.06 -12.14
CA LEU A 192 12.66 6.58 -10.81
C LEU A 192 11.92 7.92 -10.67
N SER A 193 10.94 7.96 -9.76
CA SER A 193 10.08 9.14 -9.59
C SER A 193 10.91 10.33 -9.13
N SER A 194 11.85 10.13 -8.18
CA SER A 194 12.69 11.20 -7.66
C SER A 194 13.65 11.79 -8.70
N HIS A 195 14.07 11.02 -9.69
CA HIS A 195 14.95 11.49 -10.77
C HIS A 195 14.19 12.11 -11.95
N GLY A 196 12.87 11.91 -12.00
CA GLY A 196 12.02 12.49 -13.04
C GLY A 196 12.14 11.85 -14.42
N VAL A 197 12.77 10.67 -14.54
CA VAL A 197 13.10 10.04 -15.83
C VAL A 197 12.84 8.52 -15.83
N CYS A 198 12.64 7.97 -17.03
CA CYS A 198 12.75 6.54 -17.31
C CYS A 198 14.17 6.22 -17.81
N TYR A 199 14.88 5.32 -17.14
CA TYR A 199 16.16 4.80 -17.61
C TYR A 199 15.95 3.58 -18.50
N VAL A 200 16.44 3.65 -19.74
CA VAL A 200 16.47 2.52 -20.67
C VAL A 200 17.90 2.02 -20.84
N ALA A 201 18.09 0.71 -20.87
CA ALA A 201 19.39 0.07 -21.06
C ALA A 201 19.65 -0.15 -22.55
N TRP A 202 20.70 0.45 -23.10
CA TRP A 202 21.09 0.28 -24.50
C TRP A 202 22.59 0.50 -24.71
N GLY A 203 23.20 -0.34 -25.53
CA GLY A 203 24.62 -0.21 -25.89
C GLY A 203 25.59 -0.33 -24.70
N GLY A 204 25.20 -1.03 -23.63
CA GLY A 204 26.01 -1.16 -22.42
C GLY A 204 25.92 0.03 -21.46
N ALA A 205 25.00 0.98 -21.67
CA ALA A 205 24.79 2.14 -20.81
C ALA A 205 23.30 2.32 -20.45
N GLU A 206 23.05 3.07 -19.37
CA GLU A 206 21.70 3.55 -19.01
C GLU A 206 21.47 4.96 -19.55
N HIS A 207 20.32 5.17 -20.19
CA HIS A 207 19.94 6.45 -20.80
C HIS A 207 18.67 6.98 -20.15
N GLY A 208 18.75 8.11 -19.46
CA GLY A 208 17.59 8.79 -18.88
C GLY A 208 16.73 9.47 -19.95
N LYS A 209 15.43 9.18 -19.95
CA LYS A 209 14.43 9.73 -20.88
C LYS A 209 13.38 10.51 -20.10
N GLN A 210 13.17 11.75 -20.51
CA GLN A 210 12.14 12.63 -19.92
C GLN A 210 10.75 12.31 -20.45
N ASP A 211 10.65 11.93 -21.73
CA ASP A 211 9.45 11.41 -22.36
C ASP A 211 9.44 9.89 -22.26
N TYR A 212 8.44 9.34 -21.57
CA TYR A 212 8.29 7.91 -21.37
C TYR A 212 6.83 7.51 -21.18
N GLU A 213 6.58 6.21 -21.14
CA GLU A 213 5.30 5.64 -20.73
C GLU A 213 5.52 4.75 -19.50
N VAL A 214 4.57 4.75 -18.57
CA VAL A 214 4.54 3.87 -17.40
C VAL A 214 3.54 2.75 -17.64
N LEU A 215 3.93 1.52 -17.34
CA LEU A 215 3.04 0.38 -17.38
C LEU A 215 2.05 0.47 -16.21
N THR A 216 0.76 0.45 -16.52
CA THR A 216 -0.33 0.36 -15.55
C THR A 216 -1.15 -0.89 -15.78
N GLY A 217 -1.66 -1.50 -14.72
CA GLY A 217 -2.54 -2.66 -14.84
C GLY A 217 -2.62 -3.46 -13.56
N SER A 218 -3.60 -4.36 -13.50
CA SER A 218 -3.78 -5.32 -12.41
C SER A 218 -3.54 -6.75 -12.90
N ASN A 219 -3.41 -7.71 -11.97
CA ASN A 219 -3.21 -9.15 -12.25
C ASN A 219 -1.93 -9.54 -13.02
N LEU A 220 -0.92 -8.67 -13.06
CA LEU A 220 0.41 -9.01 -13.60
C LEU A 220 1.24 -9.79 -12.58
N GLN A 221 1.96 -10.81 -13.04
CA GLN A 221 2.81 -11.65 -12.19
C GLN A 221 4.24 -11.70 -12.72
N TRP A 222 5.19 -11.61 -11.79
CA TRP A 222 6.60 -11.90 -12.07
C TRP A 222 6.82 -13.40 -12.01
N VAL A 223 7.21 -14.00 -13.12
CA VAL A 223 7.53 -15.43 -13.21
C VAL A 223 9.03 -15.59 -13.42
N PRO A 224 9.74 -16.35 -12.57
CA PRO A 224 11.16 -16.61 -12.76
C PRO A 224 11.44 -17.24 -14.12
N SER A 225 12.46 -16.73 -14.82
CA SER A 225 12.92 -17.26 -16.09
C SER A 225 14.44 -17.04 -16.23
N VAL A 226 15.09 -17.84 -17.08
CA VAL A 226 16.54 -17.82 -17.29
C VAL A 226 16.88 -18.00 -18.77
N GLU A 227 18.11 -17.67 -19.15
CA GLU A 227 18.67 -17.94 -20.49
C GLU A 227 17.82 -17.42 -21.68
N GLY A 228 17.14 -16.29 -21.48
CA GLY A 228 16.33 -15.65 -22.52
C GLY A 228 14.96 -16.31 -22.77
N GLN A 229 14.56 -17.30 -21.98
CA GLN A 229 13.21 -17.84 -22.02
C GLN A 229 12.20 -16.78 -21.54
N VAL A 230 11.01 -16.77 -22.12
CA VAL A 230 9.90 -15.90 -21.70
C VAL A 230 8.72 -16.80 -21.33
N PRO A 231 8.10 -16.62 -20.15
CA PRO A 231 6.87 -17.32 -19.77
C PRO A 231 5.76 -17.13 -20.84
N PRO A 232 4.88 -18.13 -21.00
CA PRO A 232 3.81 -18.10 -22.01
C PRO A 232 2.77 -17.01 -21.75
#